data_AF-A0AA48LHH4-F1
#
_entry.id   AF-A0AA48LHH4-F1
#
_cell.length_a   1.000
_cell.length_b   1.000
_cell.length_c   1.000
_cell.angle_alpha   90.00
_cell.angle_beta   90.00
_cell.angle_gamma   90.00
#
_symmetry.space_group_name_H-M   'P 1'
#
loop_
_entity.id
_entity.type
_entity.pdbx_description
1 polymer ?
#
loop_
_entity_poly.entity_id
_entity_poly.type
_entity_poly.pdbx_seq_one_letter_code
_entity_poly.pdbx_strand_id
1 'polypeptide(L)'
;MKIIHQSYPSTDLINAFPKQWEPSSIVIYGEVVDLLSSPVLVAFESKPTGWLSYRIHSQYIEILSLFASNSERNIEDHLLLELEQLAKNQKVDEIRVTTSNADLKALQFYQQHHYSIIQIHPHAISLSHDKKLDFPQLIDGIKVQDEIVLKKSLTKAMDQLFLHELFHVKHQLILKPLNQFDPEELIPLFSNQKVVRYQAMKPFKTLADAQAYYTHLLLQSAQYKRIARGIFVDGKFAGIISLHQIHKDHCFLGYSLIPDYWKQGIATEAAKMMIHIAFDVLHLRRIQAITHPDNIGSIRVLERLRFHPEGTLIEYICNPRTGSYENRESHALLHKNHQ
;
A
#
# COMPACT_ATOMS: atom_id res chain seq x y z
N MET A 1 9.35 -26.53 -22.58
CA MET A 1 9.27 -26.95 -21.17
C MET A 1 7.82 -26.94 -20.73
N LYS A 2 7.35 -27.96 -20.01
CA LYS A 2 5.97 -28.07 -19.51
C LYS A 2 5.97 -27.79 -18.01
N ILE A 3 4.97 -27.05 -17.52
CA ILE A 3 4.71 -26.94 -16.07
C ILE A 3 3.64 -27.96 -15.68
N ILE A 4 3.93 -28.78 -14.69
CA ILE A 4 3.03 -29.81 -14.15
C ILE A 4 2.60 -29.37 -12.75
N HIS A 5 1.29 -29.33 -12.53
CA HIS A 5 0.72 -29.05 -11.21
C HIS A 5 0.60 -30.34 -10.43
N GLN A 6 1.15 -30.38 -9.22
CA GLN A 6 1.04 -31.52 -8.32
C GLN A 6 0.49 -31.04 -6.97
N SER A 7 -0.45 -31.80 -6.40
CA SER A 7 -1.00 -31.52 -5.06
C SER A 7 0.03 -31.64 -3.95
N TYR A 8 1.07 -32.45 -4.20
CA TYR A 8 2.24 -32.67 -3.35
C TYR A 8 3.41 -33.13 -4.22
N PRO A 9 4.68 -32.92 -3.80
CA PRO A 9 5.86 -33.35 -4.54
C PRO A 9 5.86 -34.86 -4.82
N SER A 10 6.03 -35.24 -6.09
CA SER A 10 6.15 -36.66 -6.45
C SER A 10 7.49 -37.26 -6.03
N THR A 11 7.54 -38.59 -5.85
CA THR A 11 8.78 -39.33 -5.58
C THR A 11 9.84 -39.06 -6.65
N ASP A 12 9.44 -38.94 -7.92
CA ASP A 12 10.36 -38.62 -9.02
C ASP A 12 10.99 -37.22 -8.87
N LEU A 13 10.23 -36.24 -8.40
CA LEU A 13 10.74 -34.88 -8.14
C LEU A 13 11.71 -34.88 -6.96
N ILE A 14 11.37 -35.57 -5.87
CA ILE A 14 12.22 -35.67 -4.68
C ILE A 14 13.54 -36.36 -5.03
N ASN A 15 13.48 -37.49 -5.75
CA ASN A 15 14.66 -38.24 -6.16
C ASN A 15 15.54 -37.49 -7.17
N ALA A 16 14.98 -36.55 -7.94
CA ALA A 16 15.76 -35.72 -8.85
C ALA A 16 16.65 -34.70 -8.11
N PHE A 17 16.24 -34.26 -6.90
CA PHE A 17 16.89 -33.19 -6.14
C PHE A 17 16.96 -33.46 -4.63
N PRO A 18 17.49 -34.62 -4.19
CA PRO A 18 17.36 -35.07 -2.79
C PRO A 18 17.96 -34.07 -1.78
N LYS A 19 19.07 -33.42 -2.13
CA LYS A 19 19.74 -32.44 -1.26
C LYS A 19 18.93 -31.17 -1.04
N GLN A 20 18.07 -30.80 -1.98
CA GLN A 20 17.28 -29.58 -1.90
C GLN A 20 15.99 -29.74 -1.12
N TRP A 21 15.59 -31.00 -0.83
CA TRP A 21 14.46 -31.33 0.04
C TRP A 21 14.90 -31.63 1.48
N GLU A 22 16.19 -31.45 1.81
CA GLU A 22 16.72 -31.70 3.15
C GLU A 22 17.31 -30.42 3.76
N PRO A 23 16.71 -29.85 4.82
CA PRO A 23 15.43 -30.25 5.42
C PRO A 23 14.23 -29.88 4.53
N SER A 24 13.16 -30.69 4.57
CA SER A 24 11.92 -30.38 3.84
C SER A 24 11.07 -29.33 4.56
N SER A 25 11.42 -29.02 5.79
CA SER A 25 10.73 -28.07 6.64
C SER A 25 11.41 -26.70 6.59
N ILE A 26 10.62 -25.65 6.44
CA ILE A 26 11.05 -24.25 6.48
C ILE A 26 10.31 -23.52 7.60
N VAL A 27 10.82 -22.35 8.01
CA VAL A 27 10.12 -21.45 8.93
C VAL A 27 9.65 -20.22 8.17
N ILE A 28 8.37 -19.89 8.33
CA ILE A 28 7.77 -18.66 7.82
C ILE A 28 6.88 -18.08 8.93
N TYR A 29 7.08 -16.82 9.30
CA TYR A 29 6.36 -16.15 10.41
C TYR A 29 6.43 -16.90 11.75
N GLY A 30 7.52 -17.65 11.98
CA GLY A 30 7.67 -18.50 13.16
C GLY A 30 6.89 -19.81 13.14
N GLU A 31 6.17 -20.12 12.06
CA GLU A 31 5.52 -21.42 11.84
C GLU A 31 6.43 -22.35 11.04
N VAL A 32 6.51 -23.61 11.45
CA VAL A 32 7.22 -24.65 10.69
C VAL A 32 6.29 -25.18 9.59
N VAL A 33 6.75 -25.11 8.35
CA VAL A 33 6.02 -25.54 7.15
C VAL A 33 6.74 -26.70 6.50
N ASP A 34 6.07 -27.85 6.35
CA ASP A 34 6.60 -28.99 5.60
C ASP A 34 6.29 -28.86 4.11
N LEU A 35 7.33 -28.68 3.29
CA LEU A 35 7.23 -28.56 1.84
C LEU A 35 6.67 -29.82 1.17
N LEU A 36 6.83 -31.01 1.78
CA LEU A 36 6.29 -32.26 1.23
C LEU A 36 4.75 -32.32 1.31
N SER A 37 4.16 -31.50 2.17
CA SER A 37 2.70 -31.38 2.33
C SER A 37 2.10 -30.23 1.51
N SER A 38 2.92 -29.50 0.74
CA SER A 38 2.52 -28.29 0.04
C SER A 38 2.38 -28.53 -1.46
N PRO A 39 1.42 -27.88 -2.15
CA PRO A 39 1.29 -27.99 -3.59
C PRO A 39 2.53 -27.43 -4.29
N VAL A 40 2.81 -27.97 -5.49
CA VAL A 40 4.02 -27.65 -6.23
C VAL A 40 3.76 -27.56 -7.74
N LEU A 41 4.36 -26.53 -8.36
CA LEU A 41 4.52 -26.40 -9.81
C LEU A 41 5.86 -27.00 -10.19
N VAL A 42 5.88 -27.93 -11.13
CA VAL A 42 7.10 -28.64 -11.53
C VAL A 42 7.44 -28.29 -12.96
N ALA A 43 8.64 -27.74 -13.18
CA ALA A 43 9.20 -27.58 -14.51
C ALA A 43 9.71 -28.93 -15.00
N PHE A 44 9.14 -29.41 -16.11
CA PHE A 44 9.37 -30.75 -16.62
C PHE A 44 9.73 -30.74 -18.11
N GLU A 45 10.81 -31.43 -18.45
CA GLU A 45 11.21 -31.75 -19.83
C GLU A 45 11.21 -33.27 -20.04
N SER A 46 12.39 -33.90 -20.10
CA SER A 46 12.55 -35.36 -20.00
C SER A 46 12.63 -35.86 -18.55
N LYS A 47 12.95 -34.95 -17.63
CA LYS A 47 13.01 -35.13 -16.18
C LYS A 47 12.64 -33.81 -15.49
N PRO A 48 12.37 -33.81 -14.17
CA PRO A 48 12.20 -32.58 -13.42
C PRO A 48 13.44 -31.69 -13.52
N THR A 49 13.25 -30.39 -13.79
CA THR A 49 14.32 -29.39 -13.93
C THR A 49 14.22 -28.24 -12.93
N GLY A 50 13.09 -28.10 -12.23
CA GLY A 50 12.87 -27.10 -11.20
C GLY A 50 11.48 -27.23 -10.59
N TRP A 51 11.23 -26.51 -9.49
CA TRP A 51 9.91 -26.45 -8.87
C TRP A 51 9.64 -25.13 -8.17
N LEU A 52 8.36 -24.86 -7.94
CA LEU A 52 7.86 -23.79 -7.09
C LEU A 52 6.78 -24.36 -6.18
N SER A 53 7.03 -24.37 -4.87
CA SER A 53 6.03 -24.72 -3.86
C SER A 53 5.33 -23.47 -3.33
N TYR A 54 4.03 -23.57 -3.08
CA TYR A 54 3.22 -22.42 -2.68
C TYR A 54 2.10 -22.80 -1.70
N ARG A 55 1.48 -21.79 -1.10
CA ARG A 55 0.26 -21.90 -0.29
C ARG A 55 -0.76 -20.86 -0.76
N ILE A 56 -2.04 -21.24 -0.78
CA ILE A 56 -3.12 -20.33 -1.15
C ILE A 56 -3.78 -19.81 0.12
N HIS A 57 -3.84 -18.49 0.26
CA HIS A 57 -4.66 -17.80 1.25
C HIS A 57 -5.86 -17.15 0.55
N SER A 58 -6.82 -16.67 1.34
CA SER A 58 -8.03 -16.01 0.81
C SER A 58 -7.75 -14.70 0.06
N GLN A 59 -6.59 -14.06 0.28
CA GLN A 59 -6.25 -12.75 -0.28
C GLN A 59 -4.94 -12.73 -1.09
N TYR A 60 -4.09 -13.74 -0.97
CA TYR A 60 -2.79 -13.80 -1.65
C TYR A 60 -2.34 -15.26 -1.83
N ILE A 61 -1.39 -15.49 -2.74
CA ILE A 61 -0.66 -16.75 -2.83
C ILE A 61 0.75 -16.54 -2.28
N GLU A 62 1.22 -17.42 -1.43
CA GLU A 62 2.56 -17.35 -0.83
C GLU A 62 3.49 -18.38 -1.48
N ILE A 63 4.62 -17.94 -2.00
CA ILE A 63 5.71 -18.80 -2.45
C ILE A 63 6.46 -19.28 -1.21
N LEU A 64 6.54 -20.61 -1.05
CA LEU A 64 7.24 -21.26 0.05
C LEU A 64 8.68 -21.60 -0.34
N SER A 65 8.89 -22.06 -1.57
CA SER A 65 10.20 -22.45 -2.09
C SER A 65 10.21 -22.37 -3.60
N LEU A 66 11.33 -21.94 -4.17
CA LEU A 66 11.58 -21.87 -5.61
C LEU A 66 12.98 -22.39 -5.90
N PHE A 67 13.09 -23.32 -6.83
CA PHE A 67 14.38 -23.84 -7.26
C PHE A 67 14.38 -24.15 -8.76
N ALA A 68 15.52 -23.91 -9.40
CA ALA A 68 15.82 -24.44 -10.71
C ALA A 68 17.25 -24.99 -10.79
N SER A 69 17.40 -26.06 -11.56
CA SER A 69 18.68 -26.76 -11.73
C SER A 69 19.63 -26.09 -12.72
N ASN A 70 19.13 -25.19 -13.58
CA ASN A 70 19.93 -24.44 -14.54
C ASN A 70 19.29 -23.08 -14.86
N SER A 71 19.95 -22.00 -14.45
CA SER A 71 19.48 -20.61 -14.61
C SER A 71 19.56 -20.10 -16.06
N GLU A 72 20.27 -20.78 -16.98
CA GLU A 72 20.41 -20.32 -18.38
C GLU A 72 19.11 -20.46 -19.20
N ARG A 73 18.10 -21.15 -18.67
CA ARG A 73 16.83 -21.43 -19.36
C ARG A 73 15.62 -20.69 -18.79
N ASN A 74 15.83 -19.73 -17.89
CA ASN A 74 14.75 -18.93 -17.28
C ASN A 74 13.63 -19.82 -16.70
N ILE A 75 14.01 -20.92 -16.05
CA ILE A 75 13.04 -21.91 -15.54
C ILE A 75 12.16 -21.27 -14.46
N GLU A 76 12.79 -20.48 -13.60
CA GLU A 76 12.17 -19.71 -12.54
C GLU A 76 11.14 -18.73 -13.09
N ASP A 77 11.42 -18.07 -14.22
CA ASP A 77 10.48 -17.15 -14.89
C ASP A 77 9.21 -17.87 -15.32
N HIS A 78 9.36 -19.05 -15.92
CA HIS A 78 8.21 -19.85 -16.34
C HIS A 78 7.38 -20.36 -15.16
N LEU A 79 8.02 -20.75 -14.06
CA LEU A 79 7.34 -21.16 -12.83
C LEU A 79 6.57 -19.99 -12.21
N LEU A 80 7.17 -18.80 -12.16
CA LEU A 80 6.51 -17.58 -11.69
C LEU A 80 5.33 -17.18 -12.58
N LEU A 81 5.49 -17.22 -13.90
CA LEU A 81 4.40 -16.93 -14.85
C LEU A 81 3.21 -17.88 -14.66
N GLU A 82 3.48 -19.17 -14.44
CA GLU A 82 2.41 -20.14 -14.18
C GLU A 82 1.70 -19.86 -12.85
N LEU A 83 2.45 -19.49 -11.80
CA LEU A 83 1.86 -19.08 -10.52
C LEU A 83 0.99 -17.84 -10.64
N GLU A 84 1.39 -16.87 -11.47
CA GLU A 84 0.58 -15.68 -11.77
C GLU A 84 -0.73 -16.02 -12.48
N GLN A 85 -0.72 -17.00 -13.39
CA GLN A 85 -1.95 -17.48 -14.02
C GLN A 85 -2.84 -18.22 -13.02
N LEU A 86 -2.25 -19.01 -12.14
CA LEU A 86 -2.97 -19.67 -11.06
C LEU A 86 -3.65 -18.65 -10.14
N ALA A 87 -2.94 -17.60 -9.72
CA ALA A 87 -3.48 -16.51 -8.91
C ALA A 87 -4.67 -15.82 -9.60
N LYS A 88 -4.54 -15.50 -10.91
CA LYS A 88 -5.65 -14.92 -11.70
C LYS A 88 -6.88 -15.83 -11.73
N ASN A 89 -6.68 -17.14 -11.92
CA ASN A 89 -7.77 -18.12 -11.93
C ASN A 89 -8.47 -18.22 -10.56
N GLN A 90 -7.72 -18.05 -9.48
CA GLN A 90 -8.23 -17.98 -8.10
C GLN A 90 -8.81 -16.60 -7.74
N LYS A 91 -8.80 -15.64 -8.67
CA LYS A 91 -9.20 -14.24 -8.44
C LYS A 91 -8.42 -13.58 -7.30
N VAL A 92 -7.17 -14.00 -7.12
CA VAL A 92 -6.21 -13.43 -6.19
C VAL A 92 -5.29 -12.51 -6.97
N ASP A 93 -5.07 -11.31 -6.46
CA ASP A 93 -4.31 -10.26 -7.14
C ASP A 93 -2.96 -9.96 -6.50
N GLU A 94 -2.51 -10.82 -5.60
CA GLU A 94 -1.27 -10.65 -4.84
C GLU A 94 -0.51 -11.97 -4.70
N ILE A 95 0.79 -11.93 -4.96
CA ILE A 95 1.73 -13.02 -4.65
C ILE A 95 2.74 -12.51 -3.64
N ARG A 96 3.02 -13.30 -2.61
CA ARG A 96 4.02 -13.02 -1.58
C ARG A 96 5.15 -14.03 -1.60
N VAL A 97 6.29 -13.62 -1.12
CA VAL A 97 7.40 -14.50 -0.76
C VAL A 97 8.08 -13.96 0.49
N THR A 98 8.49 -14.86 1.37
CA THR A 98 9.26 -14.53 2.56
C THR A 98 10.66 -15.10 2.38
N THR A 99 11.68 -14.27 2.56
CA THR A 99 13.09 -14.68 2.54
C THR A 99 13.84 -14.10 3.73
N SER A 100 15.06 -14.55 3.97
CA SER A 100 15.89 -13.99 5.05
C SER A 100 16.58 -12.69 4.62
N ASN A 101 16.92 -11.85 5.59
CA ASN A 101 17.74 -10.65 5.35
C ASN A 101 19.12 -10.93 4.73
N ALA A 102 19.62 -12.17 4.82
CA ALA A 102 20.93 -12.56 4.34
C ALA A 102 20.88 -13.23 2.95
N ASP A 103 19.71 -13.61 2.45
CA ASP A 103 19.56 -14.20 1.12
C ASP A 103 19.47 -13.11 0.04
N LEU A 104 20.63 -12.51 -0.24
CA LEU A 104 20.75 -11.42 -1.20
C LEU A 104 20.38 -11.85 -2.63
N LYS A 105 20.56 -13.13 -2.96
CA LYS A 105 20.23 -13.68 -4.28
C LYS A 105 18.72 -13.73 -4.47
N ALA A 106 17.97 -14.21 -3.48
CA ALA A 106 16.51 -14.18 -3.52
C ALA A 106 15.98 -12.74 -3.57
N LEU A 107 16.51 -11.83 -2.75
CA LEU A 107 16.12 -10.43 -2.77
C LEU A 107 16.32 -9.81 -4.16
N GLN A 108 17.50 -10.00 -4.75
CA GLN A 108 17.81 -9.54 -6.10
C GLN A 108 16.84 -10.14 -7.13
N PHE A 109 16.67 -11.46 -7.12
CA PHE A 109 15.83 -12.19 -8.07
C PHE A 109 14.38 -11.71 -8.03
N TYR A 110 13.74 -11.70 -6.85
CA TYR A 110 12.35 -11.29 -6.74
C TYR A 110 12.15 -9.80 -7.07
N GLN A 111 13.09 -8.93 -6.73
CA GLN A 111 13.01 -7.52 -7.12
C GLN A 111 13.15 -7.31 -8.64
N GLN A 112 13.99 -8.09 -9.32
CA GLN A 112 14.06 -8.10 -10.80
C GLN A 112 12.71 -8.51 -11.42
N HIS A 113 11.92 -9.31 -10.71
CA HIS A 113 10.60 -9.80 -11.14
C HIS A 113 9.44 -8.94 -10.61
N HIS A 114 9.75 -7.71 -10.20
CA HIS A 114 8.81 -6.69 -9.73
C HIS A 114 8.12 -7.00 -8.39
N TYR A 115 8.75 -7.80 -7.54
CA TYR A 115 8.34 -7.88 -6.14
C TYR A 115 8.94 -6.69 -5.37
N SER A 116 8.13 -6.11 -4.49
CA SER A 116 8.53 -5.01 -3.60
C SER A 116 8.53 -5.48 -2.16
N ILE A 117 9.52 -5.05 -1.37
CA ILE A 117 9.54 -5.30 0.07
C ILE A 117 8.35 -4.57 0.71
N ILE A 118 7.54 -5.30 1.48
CA ILE A 118 6.36 -4.75 2.14
C ILE A 118 6.42 -4.83 3.66
N GLN A 119 7.22 -5.75 4.20
CA GLN A 119 7.30 -5.97 5.64
C GLN A 119 8.65 -6.59 6.01
N ILE A 120 9.13 -6.25 7.20
CA ILE A 120 10.30 -6.87 7.83
C ILE A 120 9.83 -7.34 9.20
N HIS A 121 10.16 -8.58 9.56
CA HIS A 121 9.98 -9.13 10.90
C HIS A 121 11.36 -9.28 11.56
N PRO A 122 11.79 -8.28 12.35
CA PRO A 122 13.08 -8.33 13.01
C PRO A 122 13.17 -9.55 13.93
N HIS A 123 14.29 -10.26 13.87
CA HIS A 123 14.62 -11.42 14.69
C HIS A 123 13.71 -12.63 14.55
N ALA A 124 12.79 -12.68 13.58
CA ALA A 124 11.85 -13.78 13.42
C ALA A 124 12.54 -15.15 13.31
N ILE A 125 13.65 -15.24 12.58
CA ILE A 125 14.42 -16.48 12.40
C ILE A 125 15.21 -16.81 13.68
N SER A 126 15.70 -15.79 14.40
CA SER A 126 16.40 -16.02 15.67
C SER A 126 15.44 -16.46 16.79
N LEU A 127 14.17 -16.07 16.70
CA LEU A 127 13.13 -16.37 17.68
C LEU A 127 12.35 -17.65 17.36
N SER A 128 12.50 -18.24 16.17
CA SER A 128 11.97 -19.58 15.90
C SER A 128 12.82 -20.60 16.66
N HIS A 129 12.33 -21.03 17.82
CA HIS A 129 13.05 -21.88 18.78
C HIS A 129 13.21 -23.35 18.32
N ASP A 130 13.01 -23.65 17.04
CA ASP A 130 13.08 -25.03 16.57
C ASP A 130 14.53 -25.45 16.33
N LYS A 131 15.15 -26.00 17.37
CA LYS A 131 16.51 -26.56 17.37
C LYS A 131 16.73 -27.69 16.36
N LYS A 132 15.69 -28.16 15.66
CA LYS A 132 15.79 -29.20 14.62
C LYS A 132 16.13 -28.66 13.24
N LEU A 133 16.04 -27.35 13.01
CA LEU A 133 16.35 -26.76 11.72
C LEU A 133 17.76 -26.16 11.74
N ASP A 134 18.69 -26.81 11.04
CA ASP A 134 20.07 -26.38 10.89
C ASP A 134 20.16 -25.30 9.79
N PHE A 135 19.70 -24.09 10.11
CA PHE A 135 19.86 -22.95 9.22
C PHE A 135 21.27 -22.34 9.35
N PRO A 136 21.90 -21.92 8.24
CA PRO A 136 23.19 -21.25 8.30
C PRO A 136 23.07 -19.99 9.15
N GLN A 137 23.92 -19.84 10.17
CA GLN A 137 23.93 -18.63 11.00
C GLN A 137 24.39 -17.39 10.23
N LEU A 138 25.17 -17.61 9.16
CA LEU A 138 25.72 -16.59 8.27
C LEU A 138 25.54 -17.01 6.82
N ILE A 139 25.06 -16.11 5.97
CA ILE A 139 25.09 -16.23 4.51
C ILE A 139 25.86 -15.02 3.99
N ASP A 140 26.94 -15.26 3.22
CA ASP A 140 27.82 -14.20 2.68
C ASP A 140 28.30 -13.19 3.75
N GLY A 141 28.52 -13.66 4.99
CA GLY A 141 28.95 -12.84 6.12
C GLY A 141 27.84 -12.04 6.81
N ILE A 142 26.59 -12.15 6.34
CA ILE A 142 25.40 -11.53 6.95
C ILE A 142 24.72 -12.52 7.87
N LYS A 143 24.43 -12.09 9.10
CA LYS A 143 23.68 -12.89 10.06
C LYS A 143 22.26 -13.12 9.58
N VAL A 144 21.85 -14.38 9.51
CA VAL A 144 20.46 -14.78 9.24
C VAL A 144 19.64 -14.56 10.50
N GLN A 145 18.75 -13.56 10.51
CA GLN A 145 17.98 -13.23 11.73
C GLN A 145 16.59 -12.68 11.45
N ASP A 146 16.40 -11.93 10.37
CA ASP A 146 15.14 -11.26 10.06
C ASP A 146 14.45 -11.93 8.87
N GLU A 147 13.12 -11.93 8.88
CA GLU A 147 12.33 -12.29 7.70
C GLU A 147 11.93 -11.02 6.95
N ILE A 148 12.10 -11.04 5.63
CA ILE A 148 11.70 -9.97 4.71
C ILE A 148 10.59 -10.53 3.82
N VAL A 149 9.43 -9.88 3.86
CA VAL A 149 8.28 -10.21 3.03
C VAL A 149 8.27 -9.30 1.81
N LEU A 150 8.27 -9.91 0.63
CA LEU A 150 8.11 -9.22 -0.64
C LEU A 150 6.75 -9.56 -1.25
N LYS A 151 6.17 -8.61 -1.97
CA LYS A 151 4.90 -8.79 -2.70
C LYS A 151 5.02 -8.38 -4.15
N LYS A 152 4.32 -9.09 -5.02
CA LYS A 152 3.98 -8.65 -6.37
C LYS A 152 2.47 -8.49 -6.49
N SER A 153 2.03 -7.31 -6.93
CA SER A 153 0.62 -7.09 -7.28
C SER A 153 0.38 -7.49 -8.74
N LEU A 154 -0.68 -8.26 -8.98
CA LEU A 154 -1.10 -8.73 -10.30
C LEU A 154 -2.18 -7.84 -10.91
N THR A 155 -2.86 -7.04 -10.08
CA THR A 155 -3.76 -5.98 -10.51
C THR A 155 -2.95 -4.72 -10.80
N LYS A 156 -2.83 -4.35 -12.08
CA LYS A 156 -2.36 -3.00 -12.49
C LYS A 156 -3.29 -1.87 -12.00
N ALA A 157 -4.45 -2.23 -11.45
CA ALA A 157 -5.58 -1.31 -11.26
C ALA A 157 -5.32 -0.26 -10.19
N MET A 158 -4.96 -0.62 -8.95
CA MET A 158 -4.85 0.38 -7.89
C MET A 158 -3.65 1.32 -8.05
N ASP A 159 -2.55 0.85 -8.65
CA ASP A 159 -1.35 1.67 -8.93
C ASP A 159 -1.60 2.82 -9.89
N GLN A 160 -2.54 2.65 -10.81
CA GLN A 160 -2.69 3.55 -11.94
C GLN A 160 -4.02 4.28 -11.97
N LEU A 161 -5.06 3.75 -11.31
CA LEU A 161 -6.44 4.25 -11.40
C LEU A 161 -6.53 5.76 -11.22
N PHE A 162 -5.64 6.36 -10.43
CA PHE A 162 -5.69 7.78 -10.10
C PHE A 162 -4.36 8.51 -10.25
N LEU A 163 -3.32 7.88 -10.81
CA LEU A 163 -2.00 8.52 -10.82
C LEU A 163 -1.93 9.68 -11.82
N HIS A 164 -2.72 9.62 -12.89
CA HIS A 164 -2.73 10.61 -13.97
C HIS A 164 -4.13 11.18 -14.27
N GLU A 165 -5.17 10.67 -13.61
CA GLU A 165 -6.55 11.03 -13.92
C GLU A 165 -6.94 12.40 -13.35
N LEU A 166 -7.46 13.25 -14.23
CA LEU A 166 -8.12 14.50 -13.93
C LEU A 166 -9.57 14.23 -13.53
N PHE A 167 -10.00 14.71 -12.36
CA PHE A 167 -11.42 14.66 -12.02
C PHE A 167 -12.09 15.97 -12.41
N HIS A 168 -12.92 15.89 -13.45
CA HIS A 168 -13.76 17.01 -13.88
C HIS A 168 -15.00 17.06 -13.00
N VAL A 169 -15.05 18.01 -12.06
CA VAL A 169 -16.19 18.16 -11.14
C VAL A 169 -17.28 19.01 -11.80
N LYS A 170 -16.87 20.16 -12.34
CA LYS A 170 -17.69 21.11 -13.12
C LYS A 170 -16.81 21.78 -14.18
N HIS A 171 -17.39 22.52 -15.12
CA HIS A 171 -16.65 23.16 -16.22
C HIS A 171 -15.42 23.97 -15.75
N GLN A 172 -15.52 24.60 -14.58
CA GLN A 172 -14.48 25.47 -14.01
C GLN A 172 -13.63 24.78 -12.93
N LEU A 173 -14.08 23.64 -12.37
CA LEU A 173 -13.47 22.98 -11.20
C LEU A 173 -12.90 21.62 -11.58
N ILE A 174 -11.57 21.50 -11.51
CA ILE A 174 -10.82 20.31 -11.87
C ILE A 174 -9.94 19.89 -10.70
N LEU A 175 -9.92 18.59 -10.39
CA LEU A 175 -9.01 18.01 -9.40
C LEU A 175 -7.85 17.35 -10.14
N LYS A 176 -6.64 17.93 -10.04
CA LYS A 176 -5.44 17.43 -10.71
C LYS A 176 -4.65 16.49 -9.80
N PRO A 177 -4.10 15.37 -10.31
CA PRO A 177 -3.16 14.54 -9.56
C PRO A 177 -1.90 15.34 -9.18
N LEU A 178 -1.20 14.88 -8.14
CA LEU A 178 -0.02 15.58 -7.61
C LEU A 178 1.02 15.87 -8.70
N ASN A 179 1.30 14.90 -9.57
CA ASN A 179 2.27 15.01 -10.66
C ASN A 179 1.87 16.00 -11.79
N GLN A 180 0.72 16.67 -11.69
CA GLN A 180 0.24 17.67 -12.64
C GLN A 180 0.17 19.08 -12.04
N PHE A 181 0.79 19.31 -10.88
CA PHE A 181 1.05 20.66 -10.38
C PHE A 181 2.35 20.75 -9.59
N ASP A 182 2.93 21.94 -9.56
CA ASP A 182 4.22 22.16 -8.94
C ASP A 182 4.11 22.29 -7.42
N PRO A 183 5.09 21.77 -6.65
CA PRO A 183 5.11 21.94 -5.19
C PRO A 183 5.02 23.40 -4.73
N GLU A 184 5.50 24.34 -5.55
CA GLU A 184 5.42 25.79 -5.31
C GLU A 184 3.98 26.30 -5.12
N GLU A 185 2.99 25.68 -5.76
CA GLU A 185 1.59 26.07 -5.61
C GLU A 185 1.06 25.84 -4.18
N LEU A 186 1.73 25.00 -3.40
CA LEU A 186 1.38 24.76 -1.99
C LEU A 186 1.81 25.91 -1.06
N ILE A 187 2.78 26.73 -1.48
CA ILE A 187 3.32 27.84 -0.68
C ILE A 187 2.22 28.86 -0.34
N PRO A 188 1.44 29.43 -1.29
CA PRO A 188 0.40 30.40 -0.95
C PRO A 188 -0.70 29.81 -0.04
N LEU A 189 -0.91 28.49 -0.08
CA LEU A 189 -1.86 27.81 0.79
C LEU A 189 -1.34 27.69 2.23
N PHE A 190 -0.15 27.12 2.42
CA PHE A 190 0.36 26.76 3.75
C PHE A 190 1.27 27.82 4.39
N SER A 191 1.63 28.90 3.69
CA SER A 191 2.19 30.11 4.33
C SER A 191 1.09 31.02 4.91
N ASN A 192 -0.17 30.83 4.50
CA ASN A 192 -1.28 31.68 4.90
C ASN A 192 -1.76 31.38 6.33
N GLN A 193 -1.60 32.35 7.23
CA GLN A 193 -1.99 32.23 8.65
C GLN A 193 -3.48 31.89 8.85
N LYS A 194 -4.37 32.36 7.97
CA LYS A 194 -5.81 32.06 8.06
C LYS A 194 -6.10 30.58 7.78
N VAL A 195 -5.27 29.91 6.99
CA VAL A 195 -5.39 28.50 6.63
C VAL A 195 -4.79 27.63 7.73
N VAL A 196 -3.52 27.88 8.09
CA VAL A 196 -2.79 27.03 9.04
C VAL A 196 -3.23 27.20 10.49
N ARG A 197 -3.98 28.26 10.85
CA ARG A 197 -4.49 28.45 12.22
C ARG A 197 -5.29 27.26 12.76
N TYR A 198 -5.98 26.52 11.90
CA TYR A 198 -6.76 25.34 12.28
C TYR A 198 -6.01 24.02 12.12
N GLN A 199 -4.75 24.07 11.70
CA GLN A 199 -3.93 22.89 11.43
C GLN A 199 -2.81 22.80 12.46
N ALA A 200 -2.53 21.58 12.92
CA ALA A 200 -1.38 21.31 13.78
C ALA A 200 -0.09 21.21 12.94
N MET A 201 0.26 22.31 12.26
CA MET A 201 1.48 22.39 11.46
C MET A 201 2.12 23.77 11.54
N LYS A 202 3.42 23.84 11.29
CA LYS A 202 4.12 25.12 11.10
C LYS A 202 3.82 25.67 9.70
N PRO A 203 3.65 26.99 9.53
CA PRO A 203 3.46 27.58 8.21
C PRO A 203 4.71 27.36 7.35
N PHE A 204 4.52 27.19 6.05
CA PHE A 204 5.64 27.08 5.11
C PHE A 204 6.38 28.42 5.03
N LYS A 205 7.71 28.34 5.05
CA LYS A 205 8.61 29.50 4.92
C LYS A 205 9.46 29.41 3.66
N THR A 206 9.69 28.21 3.16
CA THR A 206 10.62 27.92 2.07
C THR A 206 10.00 26.98 1.05
N LEU A 207 10.59 26.95 -0.15
CA LEU A 207 10.30 25.93 -1.15
C LEU A 207 10.59 24.51 -0.61
N ALA A 208 11.61 24.36 0.22
CA ALA A 208 11.95 23.07 0.82
C ALA A 208 10.82 22.52 1.71
N ASP A 209 10.11 23.37 2.45
CA ASP A 209 8.92 22.96 3.22
C ASP A 209 7.83 22.39 2.30
N ALA A 210 7.58 23.08 1.18
CA ALA A 210 6.59 22.66 0.19
C ALA A 210 6.98 21.36 -0.51
N GLN A 211 8.25 21.21 -0.89
CA GLN A 211 8.80 19.97 -1.47
C GLN A 211 8.73 18.81 -0.49
N ALA A 212 9.10 19.01 0.78
CA ALA A 212 9.03 17.97 1.80
C ALA A 212 7.59 17.47 2.00
N TYR A 213 6.62 18.39 2.10
CA TYR A 213 5.22 18.03 2.20
C TYR A 213 4.71 17.34 0.94
N TYR A 214 5.03 17.86 -0.25
CA TYR A 214 4.66 17.26 -1.53
C TYR A 214 5.20 15.83 -1.68
N THR A 215 6.49 15.60 -1.37
CA THR A 215 7.11 14.27 -1.37
C THR A 215 6.44 13.34 -0.36
N HIS A 216 6.09 13.82 0.83
CA HIS A 216 5.33 13.04 1.80
C HIS A 216 3.99 12.57 1.23
N LEU A 217 3.26 13.44 0.52
CA LEU A 217 2.01 13.06 -0.14
C LEU A 217 2.22 12.05 -1.27
N LEU A 218 3.27 12.20 -2.08
CA LEU A 218 3.62 11.25 -3.14
C LEU A 218 3.94 9.86 -2.56
N LEU A 219 4.76 9.78 -1.52
CA LEU A 219 5.12 8.52 -0.88
C LEU A 219 3.88 7.80 -0.32
N GLN A 220 2.98 8.53 0.36
CA GLN A 220 1.74 7.93 0.85
C GLN A 220 0.80 7.49 -0.28
N SER A 221 0.82 8.19 -1.42
CA SER A 221 0.03 7.83 -2.59
C SER A 221 0.58 6.57 -3.28
N ALA A 222 1.92 6.47 -3.40
CA ALA A 222 2.60 5.27 -3.91
C ALA A 222 2.40 4.04 -3.00
N GLN A 223 2.11 4.25 -1.72
CA GLN A 223 1.77 3.19 -0.77
C GLN A 223 0.26 2.89 -0.71
N TYR A 224 -0.56 3.47 -1.60
CA TYR A 224 -2.03 3.40 -1.61
C TYR A 224 -2.73 3.84 -0.32
N LYS A 225 -2.02 4.55 0.55
CA LYS A 225 -2.59 5.09 1.79
C LYS A 225 -3.26 6.45 1.57
N ARG A 226 -3.14 7.02 0.37
CA ARG A 226 -3.65 8.35 0.04
C ARG A 226 -4.01 8.48 -1.45
N ILE A 227 -5.08 9.23 -1.72
CA ILE A 227 -5.39 9.82 -3.03
C ILE A 227 -5.46 11.31 -2.80
N ALA A 228 -4.45 12.06 -3.23
CA ALA A 228 -4.39 13.51 -3.11
C ALA A 228 -4.55 14.20 -4.47
N ARG A 229 -5.16 15.40 -4.44
CA ARG A 229 -5.45 16.22 -5.60
C ARG A 229 -5.26 17.70 -5.33
N GLY A 230 -4.64 18.40 -6.26
CA GLY A 230 -4.72 19.85 -6.36
C GLY A 230 -6.11 20.25 -6.86
N ILE A 231 -6.71 21.24 -6.22
CA ILE A 231 -8.01 21.81 -6.60
C ILE A 231 -7.73 23.01 -7.49
N PHE A 232 -8.21 22.99 -8.73
CA PHE A 232 -8.06 24.08 -9.68
C PHE A 232 -9.41 24.68 -10.05
N VAL A 233 -9.50 26.01 -9.98
CA VAL A 233 -10.66 26.80 -10.41
C VAL A 233 -10.23 27.75 -11.50
N ASP A 234 -10.84 27.64 -12.68
CA ASP A 234 -10.48 28.41 -13.88
C ASP A 234 -8.99 28.35 -14.20
N GLY A 235 -8.41 27.14 -14.06
CA GLY A 235 -6.99 26.89 -14.30
C GLY A 235 -6.03 27.37 -13.20
N LYS A 236 -6.53 28.01 -12.13
CA LYS A 236 -5.71 28.51 -11.00
C LYS A 236 -5.81 27.58 -9.80
N PHE A 237 -4.68 27.37 -9.12
CA PHE A 237 -4.64 26.60 -7.89
C PHE A 237 -5.45 27.27 -6.78
N ALA A 238 -6.42 26.53 -6.25
CA ALA A 238 -7.31 26.96 -5.19
C ALA A 238 -7.01 26.25 -3.85
N GLY A 239 -6.34 25.10 -3.89
CA GLY A 239 -5.99 24.35 -2.68
C GLY A 239 -5.77 22.86 -2.93
N ILE A 240 -5.89 22.05 -1.89
CA ILE A 240 -5.66 20.60 -1.94
C ILE A 240 -6.79 19.83 -1.26
N ILE A 241 -7.08 18.64 -1.77
CA ILE A 241 -8.01 17.67 -1.16
C ILE A 241 -7.39 16.27 -1.19
N SER A 242 -7.72 15.45 -0.20
CA SER A 242 -7.26 14.07 -0.18
C SER A 242 -8.17 13.12 0.58
N LEU A 243 -8.29 11.90 0.06
CA LEU A 243 -8.55 10.72 0.89
C LEU A 243 -7.21 10.22 1.43
N HIS A 244 -7.10 9.97 2.72
CA HIS A 244 -5.85 9.54 3.36
C HIS A 244 -6.10 8.56 4.49
N GLN A 245 -5.03 7.89 4.95
CA GLN A 245 -5.13 6.71 5.82
C GLN A 245 -6.17 5.73 5.26
N ILE A 246 -6.05 5.44 3.96
CA ILE A 246 -6.94 4.50 3.29
C ILE A 246 -6.61 3.11 3.82
N HIS A 247 -7.58 2.52 4.49
CA HIS A 247 -7.59 1.16 4.97
C HIS A 247 -8.62 0.35 4.18
N LYS A 248 -8.72 -0.95 4.48
CA LYS A 248 -9.63 -1.87 3.79
C LYS A 248 -11.09 -1.39 3.76
N ASP A 249 -11.58 -0.82 4.87
CA ASP A 249 -13.00 -0.49 5.03
C ASP A 249 -13.29 1.01 5.19
N HIS A 250 -12.26 1.84 5.39
CA HIS A 250 -12.45 3.25 5.69
C HIS A 250 -11.26 4.12 5.27
N CYS A 251 -11.50 5.43 5.21
CA CYS A 251 -10.47 6.43 5.01
C CYS A 251 -10.84 7.75 5.71
N PHE A 252 -9.94 8.73 5.64
CA PHE A 252 -10.17 10.10 6.08
C PHE A 252 -10.21 11.06 4.89
N LEU A 253 -11.18 11.97 4.89
CA LEU A 253 -11.27 13.09 3.97
C LEU A 253 -10.65 14.34 4.64
N GLY A 254 -9.74 14.99 3.92
CA GLY A 254 -9.17 16.27 4.31
C GLY A 254 -9.08 17.22 3.12
N TYR A 255 -9.26 18.52 3.35
CA TYR A 255 -9.12 19.55 2.33
C TYR A 255 -8.61 20.86 2.94
N SER A 256 -7.99 21.69 2.12
CA SER A 256 -7.56 23.04 2.47
C SER A 256 -7.64 23.91 1.24
N LEU A 257 -8.22 25.10 1.37
CA LEU A 257 -8.37 26.08 0.30
C LEU A 257 -7.69 27.39 0.68
N ILE A 258 -7.18 28.10 -0.32
CA ILE A 258 -6.74 29.48 -0.19
C ILE A 258 -7.98 30.35 0.15
N PRO A 259 -7.86 31.36 1.04
CA PRO A 259 -9.01 32.13 1.51
C PRO A 259 -9.91 32.74 0.44
N ASP A 260 -9.33 33.14 -0.68
CA ASP A 260 -10.04 33.75 -1.80
C ASP A 260 -11.11 32.82 -2.39
N TYR A 261 -10.94 31.50 -2.23
CA TYR A 261 -11.86 30.47 -2.71
C TYR A 261 -12.83 29.96 -1.63
N TRP A 262 -12.85 30.57 -0.44
CA TRP A 262 -13.77 30.18 0.63
C TRP A 262 -15.20 30.65 0.37
N LYS A 263 -16.17 29.96 0.98
CA LYS A 263 -17.61 30.28 0.93
C LYS A 263 -18.24 30.26 -0.48
N GLN A 264 -17.53 29.75 -1.48
CA GLN A 264 -18.02 29.61 -2.86
C GLN A 264 -18.50 28.19 -3.20
N GLY A 265 -18.57 27.29 -2.22
CA GLY A 265 -18.99 25.88 -2.43
C GLY A 265 -17.91 24.96 -3.02
N ILE A 266 -16.73 25.48 -3.37
CA ILE A 266 -15.63 24.72 -4.01
C ILE A 266 -15.23 23.48 -3.20
N ALA A 267 -15.03 23.61 -1.88
CA ALA A 267 -14.67 22.48 -1.03
C ALA A 267 -15.75 21.39 -1.02
N THR A 268 -17.03 21.79 -0.99
CA THR A 268 -18.17 20.86 -1.01
C THR A 268 -18.22 20.09 -2.32
N GLU A 269 -18.06 20.76 -3.46
CA GLU A 269 -18.11 20.12 -4.77
C GLU A 269 -16.90 19.20 -4.99
N ALA A 270 -15.69 19.64 -4.62
CA ALA A 270 -14.50 18.80 -4.66
C ALA A 270 -14.65 17.55 -3.77
N ALA A 271 -15.20 17.72 -2.56
CA ALA A 271 -15.41 16.62 -1.62
C ALA A 271 -16.44 15.60 -2.13
N LYS A 272 -17.52 16.02 -2.81
CA LYS A 272 -18.48 15.09 -3.43
C LYS A 272 -17.79 14.13 -4.40
N MET A 273 -16.89 14.63 -5.24
CA MET A 273 -16.11 13.80 -6.16
C MET A 273 -15.24 12.79 -5.41
N MET A 274 -14.55 13.22 -4.34
CA MET A 274 -13.74 12.30 -3.53
C MET A 274 -14.60 11.28 -2.76
N ILE A 275 -15.80 11.65 -2.33
CA ILE A 275 -16.76 10.73 -1.69
C ILE A 275 -17.23 9.66 -2.68
N HIS A 276 -17.57 10.06 -3.91
CA HIS A 276 -17.89 9.13 -5.00
C HIS A 276 -16.76 8.12 -5.22
N ILE A 277 -15.51 8.58 -5.29
CA ILE A 277 -14.34 7.68 -5.41
C ILE A 277 -14.26 6.72 -4.22
N ALA A 278 -14.41 7.22 -2.99
CA ALA A 278 -14.31 6.39 -1.80
C ALA A 278 -15.38 5.28 -1.73
N PHE A 279 -16.61 5.58 -2.14
CA PHE A 279 -17.74 4.65 -2.01
C PHE A 279 -17.99 3.81 -3.26
N ASP A 280 -18.00 4.44 -4.43
CA ASP A 280 -18.43 3.79 -5.66
C ASP A 280 -17.25 3.11 -6.39
N VAL A 281 -16.02 3.59 -6.20
CA VAL A 281 -14.82 2.99 -6.81
C VAL A 281 -14.02 2.15 -5.81
N LEU A 282 -13.75 2.68 -4.62
CA LEU A 282 -12.98 1.96 -3.60
C LEU A 282 -13.85 1.04 -2.73
N HIS A 283 -15.18 1.10 -2.89
CA HIS A 283 -16.14 0.28 -2.13
C HIS A 283 -15.95 0.35 -0.61
N LEU A 284 -15.48 1.49 -0.10
CA LEU A 284 -15.28 1.67 1.34
C LEU A 284 -16.63 1.79 2.04
N ARG A 285 -16.67 1.37 3.30
CA ARG A 285 -17.88 1.45 4.12
C ARG A 285 -18.07 2.84 4.72
N ARG A 286 -16.98 3.57 4.97
CA ARG A 286 -16.96 4.76 5.82
C ARG A 286 -15.89 5.78 5.43
N ILE A 287 -16.23 7.05 5.54
CA ILE A 287 -15.31 8.18 5.40
C ILE A 287 -15.36 8.99 6.70
N GLN A 288 -14.20 9.33 7.24
CA GLN A 288 -14.06 10.15 8.44
C GLN A 288 -13.50 11.51 8.09
N ALA A 289 -13.84 12.54 8.86
CA ALA A 289 -13.26 13.86 8.74
C ALA A 289 -13.05 14.45 10.13
N ILE A 290 -11.87 15.00 10.36
CA ILE A 290 -11.48 15.60 11.64
C ILE A 290 -11.12 17.07 11.37
N THR A 291 -11.67 17.98 12.16
CA THR A 291 -11.41 19.42 12.02
C THR A 291 -11.23 20.12 13.36
N HIS A 292 -10.68 21.33 13.38
CA HIS A 292 -10.61 22.13 14.60
C HIS A 292 -12.02 22.59 15.01
N PRO A 293 -12.40 22.59 16.30
CA PRO A 293 -13.74 23.03 16.73
C PRO A 293 -14.11 24.44 16.25
N ASP A 294 -13.16 25.37 16.27
CA ASP A 294 -13.37 26.73 15.76
C ASP A 294 -13.39 26.87 14.22
N ASN A 295 -13.19 25.78 13.47
CA ASN A 295 -13.22 25.79 12.01
C ASN A 295 -14.66 25.63 11.49
N ILE A 296 -15.51 26.60 11.82
CA ILE A 296 -16.93 26.63 11.47
C ILE A 296 -17.16 26.47 9.95
N GLY A 297 -16.23 26.98 9.13
CA GLY A 297 -16.30 26.82 7.67
C GLY A 297 -16.22 25.37 7.23
N SER A 298 -15.30 24.59 7.80
CA SER A 298 -15.15 23.16 7.53
C SER A 298 -16.31 22.34 8.10
N ILE A 299 -16.76 22.64 9.34
CA ILE A 299 -17.91 21.98 9.95
C ILE A 299 -19.16 22.12 9.06
N ARG A 300 -19.45 23.33 8.56
CA ARG A 300 -20.56 23.56 7.62
C ARG A 300 -20.42 22.82 6.29
N VAL A 301 -19.20 22.59 5.81
CA VAL A 301 -18.98 21.77 4.61
C VAL A 301 -19.32 20.32 4.90
N LEU A 302 -18.88 19.77 6.04
CA LEU A 302 -19.18 18.41 6.47
C LEU A 302 -20.67 18.19 6.67
N GLU A 303 -21.37 19.11 7.34
CA GLU A 303 -22.83 19.08 7.51
C GLU A 303 -23.58 19.05 6.17
N ARG A 304 -23.19 19.89 5.21
CA ARG A 304 -23.79 19.89 3.86
C ARG A 304 -23.57 18.59 3.09
N LEU A 305 -22.46 17.92 3.37
CA LEU A 305 -22.13 16.60 2.83
C LEU A 305 -22.76 15.46 3.65
N ARG A 306 -23.62 15.79 4.63
CA ARG A 306 -24.31 14.85 5.51
C ARG A 306 -23.39 14.01 6.38
N PHE A 307 -22.18 14.49 6.66
CA PHE A 307 -21.35 13.88 7.69
C PHE A 307 -22.01 14.10 9.06
N HIS A 308 -22.14 13.04 9.83
CA HIS A 308 -22.67 13.09 11.18
C HIS A 308 -21.55 13.42 12.17
N PRO A 309 -21.77 14.36 13.11
CA PRO A 309 -20.84 14.57 14.22
C PRO A 309 -20.85 13.34 15.13
N GLU A 310 -19.68 12.91 15.56
CA GLU A 310 -19.52 11.76 16.46
C GLU A 310 -18.87 12.12 17.79
N GLY A 311 -18.34 13.34 17.92
CA GLY A 311 -17.90 13.92 19.19
C GLY A 311 -16.59 14.68 19.10
N THR A 312 -16.21 15.28 20.23
CA THR A 312 -14.96 16.01 20.40
C THR A 312 -13.86 15.08 20.89
N LEU A 313 -12.79 14.98 20.13
CA LEU A 313 -11.54 14.35 20.53
C LEU A 313 -10.75 15.33 21.39
N ILE A 314 -10.63 15.04 22.69
CA ILE A 314 -9.95 15.91 23.67
C ILE A 314 -8.44 15.75 23.55
N GLU A 315 -7.71 16.89 23.52
CA GLU A 315 -6.24 16.93 23.46
C GLU A 315 -5.64 16.00 22.38
N TYR A 316 -6.32 15.87 21.25
CA TYR A 316 -6.04 14.86 20.23
C TYR A 316 -4.68 15.03 19.54
N ILE A 317 -4.23 16.27 19.34
CA ILE A 317 -3.01 16.56 18.59
C ILE A 317 -2.24 17.75 19.17
N CYS A 318 -0.93 17.61 19.29
CA CYS A 318 -0.04 18.70 19.68
C CYS A 318 0.16 19.66 18.49
N ASN A 319 -0.10 20.96 18.70
CA ASN A 319 0.16 21.97 17.68
C ASN A 319 1.62 22.42 17.75
N PRO A 320 2.44 22.16 16.73
CA PRO A 320 3.88 22.44 16.76
C PRO A 320 4.22 23.94 16.74
N ARG A 321 3.23 24.83 16.59
CA ARG A 321 3.42 26.30 16.70
C ARG A 321 3.35 26.79 18.14
N THR A 322 2.49 26.17 18.96
CA THR A 322 2.22 26.60 20.34
C THR A 322 2.76 25.61 21.38
N GLY A 323 2.98 24.35 21.00
CA GLY A 323 3.32 23.25 21.91
C GLY A 323 2.14 22.71 22.73
N SER A 324 0.94 23.29 22.57
CA SER A 324 -0.27 22.87 23.27
C SER A 324 -1.00 21.76 22.52
N TYR A 325 -1.66 20.88 23.27
CA TYR A 325 -2.60 19.91 22.70
C TYR A 325 -3.93 20.58 22.40
N GLU A 326 -4.50 20.29 21.23
CA GLU A 326 -5.75 20.88 20.73
C GLU A 326 -6.83 19.82 20.55
N ASN A 327 -8.05 20.18 20.90
CA ASN A 327 -9.23 19.36 20.64
C ASN A 327 -9.53 19.28 19.13
N ARG A 328 -10.26 18.25 18.72
CA ARG A 328 -10.79 18.12 17.35
C ARG A 328 -12.23 17.66 17.34
N GLU A 329 -12.99 18.10 16.36
CA GLU A 329 -14.32 17.56 16.07
C GLU A 329 -14.21 16.42 15.08
N SER A 330 -14.74 15.26 15.48
CA SER A 330 -14.83 14.06 14.63
C SER A 330 -16.19 13.97 13.97
N HIS A 331 -16.17 13.75 12.66
CA HIS A 331 -17.36 13.54 11.87
C HIS A 331 -17.19 12.33 10.95
N ALA A 332 -18.29 11.69 10.57
CA ALA A 332 -18.25 10.57 9.63
C ALA A 332 -19.44 10.48 8.70
N LEU A 333 -19.20 9.91 7.52
CA LEU A 333 -20.19 9.56 6.53
C LEU A 333 -20.13 8.05 6.28
N LEU A 334 -21.29 7.40 6.29
CA LEU A 334 -21.43 5.97 6.01
C LEU A 334 -21.99 5.78 4.60
N HIS A 335 -21.51 4.77 3.88
CA HIS A 335 -21.97 4.48 2.51
C HIS A 335 -23.51 4.36 2.42
N LYS A 336 -24.13 3.68 3.40
CA LYS A 336 -25.59 3.51 3.48
C LYS A 336 -26.39 4.83 3.62
N ASN A 337 -25.75 5.91 4.06
CA ASN A 337 -26.38 7.23 4.23
C ASN A 337 -26.14 8.13 3.00
N HIS A 338 -25.33 7.67 2.03
CA HIS A 338 -24.99 8.39 0.81
C HIS A 338 -25.93 8.06 -0.37
N GLN A 339 -26.63 6.93 -0.31
CA GLN A 339 -27.61 6.51 -1.33
C GLN A 339 -28.88 7.37 -1.34
#